data_AF-A0A953Z752-F1
#
_entry.id   AF-A0A953Z752-F1
#
_cell.length_a   1.000
_cell.length_b   1.000
_cell.length_c   1.000
_cell.angle_alpha   90.00
_cell.angle_beta   90.00
_cell.angle_gamma   90.00
#
_symmetry.space_group_name_H-M   'P 1'
#
loop_
_entity.id
_entity.type
_entity.pdbx_description
1 polymer ?
#
loop_
_entity_poly.entity_id
_entity_poly.type
_entity_poly.pdbx_seq_one_letter_code
_entity_poly.pdbx_strand_id
1 'polypeptide(L)'
;MKSIPEGVQNSMLSTLMVATLCAMLPQGEAAVASDDAVIARFRGLRSMQRAIVISRVSARLVAESPAFRRIRELRLVADELPEAEPAPTFDPARWAAGVAPARHELPRASDLYSAAARRFARTPLLGDLRARVRYDWCRGRIVADEVPLDYAEVFENLLHGYPPDTDHAVAQVLARLDTADMRKVAAWFGHTYADLDANTYPGITLYDAWYSGEQVKVPDVDAVPFAHEVLGQTKLHSPLSGKPRDDLYAAIRKAALDYRRHRTLREAAAAAFVRVEPSMDAMYARLVPRFHVLFPEHEDSLEAIAKLLARADRDSMIEDIDRRVTDRESEAWGLRLAREKELREMQDACRRFAIEELAVFAPQ
;
A
#
# COMPACT_ATOMS: atom_id res chain seq x y z
N MET A 1 44.18 50.94 -45.82
CA MET A 1 42.77 51.19 -45.47
C MET A 1 41.93 50.94 -46.72
N LYS A 2 41.19 49.82 -46.77
CA LYS A 2 40.27 49.48 -47.87
C LYS A 2 38.85 49.50 -47.30
N SER A 3 37.98 50.30 -47.88
CA SER A 3 36.56 50.44 -47.51
C SER A 3 35.76 49.22 -48.00
N ILE A 4 34.90 48.70 -47.14
CA ILE A 4 33.92 47.65 -47.46
C ILE A 4 32.64 48.32 -47.99
N PRO A 5 31.95 47.77 -49.00
CA PRO A 5 30.77 48.41 -49.59
C PRO A 5 29.52 48.25 -48.71
N GLU A 6 28.81 49.36 -48.50
CA GLU A 6 27.48 49.44 -47.92
C GLU A 6 26.46 48.77 -48.86
N GLY A 7 26.10 47.52 -48.59
CA GLY A 7 25.09 46.83 -49.42
C GLY A 7 24.50 45.53 -48.88
N VAL A 8 24.93 45.02 -47.72
CA VAL A 8 24.50 43.69 -47.24
C VAL A 8 23.77 43.74 -45.88
N GLN A 9 23.63 44.92 -45.26
CA GLN A 9 23.07 45.02 -43.90
C GLN A 9 21.54 44.94 -43.78
N ASN A 10 20.77 45.10 -44.86
CA ASN A 10 19.30 45.15 -44.76
C ASN A 10 18.58 43.80 -44.90
N SER A 11 19.28 42.71 -45.24
CA SER A 11 18.66 41.37 -45.37
C SER A 11 18.75 40.49 -44.13
N MET A 12 19.66 40.76 -43.18
CA MET A 12 19.77 39.95 -41.95
C MET A 12 18.85 40.44 -40.81
N LEU A 13 18.44 41.71 -40.82
CA LEU A 13 17.54 42.25 -39.78
C LEU A 13 16.10 41.76 -39.90
N SER A 14 15.63 41.44 -41.11
CA SER A 14 14.27 40.90 -41.33
C SER A 14 14.15 39.43 -40.93
N THR A 15 15.20 38.63 -41.12
CA THR A 15 15.21 37.21 -40.72
C THR A 15 15.40 37.03 -39.21
N LEU A 16 16.13 37.95 -38.54
CA LEU A 16 16.28 37.91 -37.08
C LEU A 16 14.99 38.32 -36.34
N MET A 17 14.21 39.29 -36.84
CA MET A 17 12.96 39.68 -36.16
C MET A 17 11.84 38.63 -36.26
N VAL A 18 11.80 37.80 -37.31
CA VAL A 18 10.81 36.69 -37.39
C VAL A 18 11.19 35.54 -36.44
N ALA A 19 12.48 35.30 -36.21
CA ALA A 19 12.94 34.29 -35.25
C ALA A 19 12.71 34.72 -33.79
N THR A 20 12.75 36.04 -33.49
CA THR A 20 12.50 36.54 -32.12
C THR A 20 11.02 36.73 -31.80
N LEU A 21 10.14 36.96 -32.78
CA LEU A 21 8.69 37.07 -32.52
C LEU A 21 7.99 35.71 -32.32
N CYS A 22 8.52 34.61 -32.86
CA CYS A 22 7.96 33.27 -32.61
C CYS A 22 8.22 32.74 -31.18
N ALA A 23 9.13 33.37 -30.42
CA ALA A 23 9.43 33.00 -29.04
C ALA A 23 8.53 33.70 -28.00
N MET A 24 7.61 34.58 -28.44
CA MET A 24 6.66 35.29 -27.56
C MET A 24 5.20 34.92 -27.81
N LEU A 25 4.93 33.83 -28.53
CA LEU A 25 3.61 33.22 -28.45
C LEU A 25 3.45 32.67 -27.02
N PRO A 26 2.39 33.04 -26.30
CA PRO A 26 2.07 32.37 -25.04
C PRO A 26 1.97 30.88 -25.39
N GLN A 27 2.90 30.07 -24.88
CA GLN A 27 2.67 28.64 -24.77
C GLN A 27 1.47 28.54 -23.86
N GLY A 28 0.27 28.50 -24.44
CA GLY A 28 -0.94 28.21 -23.69
C GLY A 28 -0.63 26.95 -22.93
N GLU A 29 -0.66 27.03 -21.60
CA GLU A 29 -0.51 25.88 -20.72
C GLU A 29 -1.43 24.81 -21.29
N ALA A 30 -0.85 23.80 -21.94
CA ALA A 30 -1.60 22.68 -22.45
C ALA A 30 -2.23 22.08 -21.19
N ALA A 31 -3.54 22.28 -21.03
CA ALA A 31 -4.25 21.86 -19.84
C ALA A 31 -3.90 20.39 -19.61
N VAL A 32 -3.20 20.11 -18.50
CA VAL A 32 -2.80 18.76 -18.15
C VAL A 32 -4.09 17.96 -18.07
N ALA A 33 -4.27 17.03 -19.00
CA ALA A 33 -5.49 16.20 -19.04
C ALA A 33 -5.65 15.52 -17.69
N SER A 34 -6.86 15.55 -17.13
CA SER A 34 -7.14 14.88 -15.87
C SER A 34 -6.90 13.38 -16.01
N ASP A 35 -6.51 12.71 -14.93
CA ASP A 35 -6.25 11.26 -14.91
C ASP A 35 -7.47 10.48 -15.43
N ASP A 36 -8.68 10.92 -15.08
CA ASP A 36 -9.93 10.34 -15.57
C ASP A 36 -10.04 10.38 -17.10
N ALA A 37 -9.64 11.49 -17.73
CA ALA A 37 -9.66 11.61 -19.18
C ALA A 37 -8.61 10.70 -19.84
N VAL A 38 -7.43 10.58 -19.24
CA VAL A 38 -6.36 9.67 -19.71
C VAL A 38 -6.80 8.21 -19.58
N ILE A 39 -7.40 7.82 -18.45
CA ILE A 39 -7.94 6.48 -18.21
C ILE A 39 -9.09 6.17 -19.17
N ALA A 40 -10.04 7.09 -19.37
CA ALA A 40 -11.15 6.90 -20.29
C ALA A 40 -10.64 6.67 -21.73
N ARG A 41 -9.63 7.42 -22.15
CA ARG A 41 -8.97 7.23 -23.44
C ARG A 41 -8.30 5.86 -23.55
N PHE A 42 -7.57 5.43 -22.52
CA PHE A 42 -6.97 4.10 -22.49
C PHE A 42 -8.02 2.98 -22.56
N ARG A 43 -9.13 3.11 -21.82
CA ARG A 43 -10.26 2.17 -21.85
C ARG A 43 -10.93 2.09 -23.23
N GLY A 44 -10.90 3.18 -24.01
CA GLY A 44 -11.39 3.21 -25.39
C GLY A 44 -10.53 2.42 -26.39
N LEU A 45 -9.31 2.02 -26.03
CA LEU A 45 -8.44 1.19 -26.88
C LEU A 45 -8.93 -0.27 -26.95
N ARG A 46 -8.65 -0.93 -28.07
CA ARG A 46 -8.86 -2.38 -28.21
C ARG A 46 -7.94 -3.14 -27.24
N SER A 47 -8.34 -4.35 -26.84
CA SER A 47 -7.58 -5.17 -25.89
C SER A 47 -6.09 -5.34 -26.28
N MET A 48 -5.82 -5.65 -27.55
CA MET A 48 -4.44 -5.76 -28.06
C MET A 48 -3.64 -4.46 -27.95
N GLN A 49 -4.26 -3.30 -28.18
CA GLN A 49 -3.60 -2.00 -28.07
C GLN A 49 -3.27 -1.69 -26.61
N ARG A 50 -4.19 -1.99 -25.68
CA ARG A 50 -3.94 -1.86 -24.23
C ARG A 50 -2.76 -2.72 -23.79
N ALA A 51 -2.70 -3.97 -24.24
CA ALA A 51 -1.58 -4.86 -23.95
C ALA A 51 -0.24 -4.31 -24.50
N ILE A 52 -0.23 -3.77 -25.73
CA ILE A 52 0.97 -3.16 -26.33
C ILE A 52 1.45 -1.96 -25.51
N VAL A 53 0.55 -1.06 -25.09
CA VAL A 53 0.90 0.10 -24.25
C VAL A 53 1.58 -0.36 -22.96
N ILE A 54 0.95 -1.27 -22.21
CA ILE A 54 1.52 -1.77 -20.94
C ILE A 54 2.87 -2.46 -21.17
N SER A 55 3.00 -3.25 -22.23
CA SER A 55 4.24 -3.94 -22.56
C SER A 55 5.38 -2.96 -22.88
N ARG A 56 5.10 -1.91 -23.65
CA ARG A 56 6.11 -0.88 -24.00
C ARG A 56 6.53 -0.05 -22.80
N VAL A 57 5.58 0.37 -21.96
CA VAL A 57 5.91 1.07 -20.70
C VAL A 57 6.81 0.22 -19.82
N SER A 58 6.45 -1.06 -19.63
CA SER A 58 7.27 -2.01 -18.86
C SER A 58 8.69 -2.15 -19.40
N ALA A 59 8.85 -2.24 -20.73
CA ALA A 59 10.16 -2.36 -21.36
C ALA A 59 11.03 -1.11 -21.15
N ARG A 60 10.44 0.09 -21.27
CA ARG A 60 11.13 1.36 -21.02
C ARG A 60 11.54 1.52 -19.57
N LEU A 61 10.65 1.19 -18.63
CA LEU A 61 10.95 1.25 -17.20
C LEU A 61 12.15 0.36 -16.84
N VAL A 62 12.29 -0.84 -17.42
CA VAL A 62 13.46 -1.71 -17.16
C VAL A 62 14.77 -1.05 -17.57
N ALA A 63 14.77 -0.34 -18.70
CA ALA A 63 15.97 0.31 -19.21
C ALA A 63 16.37 1.53 -18.38
N GLU A 64 15.40 2.26 -17.84
CA GLU A 64 15.62 3.61 -17.27
C GLU A 64 15.56 3.67 -15.74
N SER A 65 15.01 2.68 -15.03
CA SER A 65 14.80 2.75 -13.57
C SER A 65 15.43 1.60 -12.78
N PRO A 66 16.49 1.84 -11.98
CA PRO A 66 17.02 0.84 -11.05
C PRO A 66 16.00 0.44 -9.96
N ALA A 67 15.18 1.37 -9.47
CA ALA A 67 14.11 1.06 -8.53
C ALA A 67 13.09 0.07 -9.09
N PHE A 68 12.70 0.21 -10.36
CA PHE A 68 11.82 -0.76 -10.99
C PHE A 68 12.47 -2.14 -11.12
N ARG A 69 13.78 -2.23 -11.39
CA ARG A 69 14.48 -3.52 -11.43
C ARG A 69 14.37 -4.25 -10.09
N ARG A 70 14.59 -3.54 -8.96
CA ARG A 70 14.41 -4.11 -7.62
C ARG A 70 12.98 -4.60 -7.35
N ILE A 71 11.97 -3.85 -7.78
CA ILE A 71 10.56 -4.27 -7.66
C ILE A 71 10.30 -5.53 -8.48
N ARG A 72 10.77 -5.55 -9.73
CA ARG A 72 10.58 -6.67 -10.67
C ARG A 72 11.29 -7.95 -10.22
N GLU A 73 12.41 -7.85 -9.51
CA GLU A 73 13.11 -9.00 -8.92
C GLU A 73 12.26 -9.74 -7.86
N LEU A 74 11.29 -9.06 -7.26
CA LEU A 74 10.35 -9.64 -6.30
C LEU A 74 9.06 -10.18 -6.96
N ARG A 75 9.02 -10.25 -8.28
CA ARG A 75 7.84 -10.75 -9.00
C ARG A 75 7.56 -12.22 -8.65
N LEU A 76 6.32 -12.47 -8.22
CA LEU A 76 5.75 -13.80 -8.02
C LEU A 76 5.10 -14.37 -9.29
N VAL A 77 4.95 -15.70 -9.33
CA VAL A 77 4.09 -16.41 -10.29
C VAL A 77 2.69 -16.50 -9.68
N ALA A 78 1.81 -15.56 -10.02
CA ALA A 78 0.53 -15.39 -9.33
C ALA A 78 -0.39 -16.62 -9.43
N ASP A 79 -0.33 -17.37 -10.53
CA ASP A 79 -1.18 -18.55 -10.75
C ASP A 79 -0.76 -19.77 -9.91
N GLU A 80 0.39 -19.69 -9.22
CA GLU A 80 0.85 -20.68 -8.25
C GLU A 80 0.48 -20.31 -6.80
N LEU A 81 -0.10 -19.11 -6.59
CA LEU A 81 -0.46 -18.63 -5.26
C LEU A 81 -1.83 -19.17 -4.84
N PRO A 82 -2.02 -19.47 -3.54
CA PRO A 82 -3.33 -19.83 -3.03
C PRO A 82 -4.30 -18.65 -3.12
N GLU A 83 -5.56 -18.95 -3.36
CA GLU A 83 -6.63 -17.96 -3.35
C GLU A 83 -6.84 -17.34 -1.97
N ALA A 84 -7.24 -16.07 -1.97
CA ALA A 84 -7.57 -15.36 -0.77
C ALA A 84 -8.91 -15.84 -0.19
N GLU A 85 -8.86 -16.49 0.97
CA GLU A 85 -10.06 -16.97 1.65
C GLU A 85 -10.81 -15.81 2.35
N PRO A 86 -12.15 -15.85 2.40
CA PRO A 86 -12.93 -14.89 3.18
C PRO A 86 -12.59 -15.01 4.68
N ALA A 87 -12.73 -13.90 5.40
CA ALA A 87 -12.50 -13.85 6.84
C ALA A 87 -13.54 -14.72 7.58
N PRO A 88 -13.12 -15.71 8.37
CA PRO A 88 -14.04 -16.60 9.07
C PRO A 88 -14.80 -15.87 10.20
N THR A 89 -15.89 -16.45 10.66
CA THR A 89 -16.62 -16.01 11.86
C THR A 89 -16.51 -17.05 12.96
N PHE A 90 -16.47 -16.63 14.23
CA PHE A 90 -16.55 -17.57 15.34
C PHE A 90 -17.97 -18.18 15.44
N ASP A 91 -18.01 -19.50 15.65
CA ASP A 91 -19.26 -20.26 15.79
C ASP A 91 -19.88 -20.06 17.18
N PRO A 92 -21.09 -19.47 17.29
CA PRO A 92 -21.81 -19.30 18.54
C PRO A 92 -22.07 -20.62 19.29
N ALA A 93 -22.34 -21.72 18.56
CA ALA A 93 -22.63 -23.00 19.18
C ALA A 93 -21.40 -23.60 19.88
N ARG A 94 -20.20 -23.33 19.35
CA ARG A 94 -18.93 -23.76 19.96
C ARG A 94 -18.53 -22.90 21.15
N TRP A 95 -18.66 -21.57 21.02
CA TRP A 95 -18.00 -20.63 21.95
C TRP A 95 -18.91 -20.01 23.00
N ALA A 96 -20.22 -19.98 22.74
CA ALA A 96 -21.21 -19.37 23.62
C ALA A 96 -22.57 -20.08 23.54
N ALA A 97 -22.54 -21.42 23.60
CA ALA A 97 -23.71 -22.29 23.50
C ALA A 97 -24.82 -21.87 24.48
N GLY A 98 -26.05 -21.68 23.96
CA GLY A 98 -27.21 -21.30 24.77
C GLY A 98 -27.24 -19.84 25.25
N VAL A 99 -26.23 -19.03 24.90
CA VAL A 99 -26.14 -17.61 25.29
C VAL A 99 -26.15 -16.69 24.07
N ALA A 100 -25.34 -16.98 23.06
CA ALA A 100 -25.23 -16.14 21.87
C ALA A 100 -26.20 -16.57 20.77
N PRO A 101 -26.87 -15.62 20.07
CA PRO A 101 -27.69 -15.95 18.91
C PRO A 101 -26.83 -16.41 17.72
N ALA A 102 -27.48 -17.07 16.76
CA ALA A 102 -26.86 -17.40 15.48
C ALA A 102 -26.43 -16.12 14.74
N ARG A 103 -25.30 -16.19 14.03
CA ARG A 103 -24.79 -15.06 13.26
C ARG A 103 -25.68 -14.76 12.04
N HIS A 104 -25.91 -13.48 11.78
CA HIS A 104 -26.64 -13.02 10.60
C HIS A 104 -25.73 -12.15 9.72
N GLU A 105 -25.40 -12.65 8.54
CA GLU A 105 -24.58 -11.92 7.57
C GLU A 105 -25.36 -10.76 6.95
N LEU A 106 -24.86 -9.54 7.14
CA LEU A 106 -25.48 -8.36 6.55
C LEU A 106 -25.08 -8.19 5.09
N PRO A 107 -26.04 -7.92 4.18
CA PRO A 107 -25.73 -7.52 2.82
C PRO A 107 -24.90 -6.24 2.78
N ARG A 108 -23.87 -6.20 1.92
CA ARG A 108 -23.00 -5.02 1.74
C ARG A 108 -23.77 -3.75 1.33
N ALA A 109 -24.91 -3.92 0.66
CA ALA A 109 -25.77 -2.83 0.22
C ALA A 109 -26.67 -2.27 1.33
N SER A 110 -26.69 -2.86 2.53
CA SER A 110 -27.51 -2.37 3.64
C SER A 110 -26.94 -1.07 4.25
N ASP A 111 -27.84 -0.24 4.79
CA ASP A 111 -27.46 0.99 5.49
C ASP A 111 -26.62 0.70 6.74
N LEU A 112 -26.95 -0.37 7.46
CA LEU A 112 -26.20 -0.83 8.64
C LEU A 112 -24.77 -1.22 8.27
N TYR A 113 -24.60 -2.01 7.21
CA TYR A 113 -23.27 -2.37 6.73
C TYR A 113 -22.49 -1.12 6.30
N SER A 114 -23.11 -0.23 5.52
CA SER A 114 -22.47 1.01 5.04
C SER A 114 -22.04 1.92 6.19
N ALA A 115 -22.86 2.01 7.24
CA ALA A 115 -22.52 2.75 8.45
C ALA A 115 -21.34 2.12 9.19
N ALA A 116 -21.32 0.80 9.36
CA ALA A 116 -20.21 0.08 9.97
C ALA A 116 -18.92 0.21 9.15
N ALA A 117 -19.00 0.10 7.83
CA ALA A 117 -17.86 0.24 6.92
C ALA A 117 -17.22 1.63 6.99
N ARG A 118 -18.03 2.69 7.12
CA ARG A 118 -17.53 4.06 7.36
C ARG A 118 -16.92 4.20 8.75
N ARG A 119 -17.57 3.65 9.76
CA ARG A 119 -17.14 3.75 11.17
C ARG A 119 -15.82 3.02 11.42
N PHE A 120 -15.66 1.83 10.85
CA PHE A 120 -14.48 1.00 10.99
C PHE A 120 -13.53 1.12 9.79
N ALA A 121 -13.67 2.19 9.00
CA ALA A 121 -12.80 2.45 7.87
C ALA A 121 -11.35 2.58 8.34
N ARG A 122 -10.52 1.62 7.95
CA ARG A 122 -9.08 1.72 8.06
C ARG A 122 -8.53 2.33 6.78
N THR A 123 -7.56 3.23 6.89
CA THR A 123 -6.77 3.65 5.73
C THR A 123 -5.97 2.46 5.21
N PRO A 124 -6.26 1.96 4.00
CA PRO A 124 -5.53 0.83 3.43
C PRO A 124 -4.05 1.19 3.20
N LEU A 125 -3.18 0.17 3.23
CA LEU A 125 -1.80 0.30 2.79
C LEU A 125 -1.80 0.53 1.28
N LEU A 126 -1.21 1.64 0.82
CA LEU A 126 -1.15 2.02 -0.59
C LEU A 126 -2.57 2.05 -1.20
N GLY A 127 -3.46 2.88 -0.63
CA GLY A 127 -4.88 2.88 -0.97
C GLY A 127 -5.23 3.21 -2.43
N ASP A 128 -4.28 3.73 -3.18
CA ASP A 128 -4.36 4.03 -4.62
C ASP A 128 -3.70 2.96 -5.51
N LEU A 129 -3.15 1.90 -4.93
CA LEU A 129 -2.64 0.73 -5.66
C LEU A 129 -3.77 -0.29 -5.86
N ARG A 130 -4.06 -0.63 -7.12
CA ARG A 130 -4.83 -1.83 -7.47
C ARG A 130 -3.91 -3.04 -7.30
N ALA A 131 -4.28 -3.97 -6.42
CA ALA A 131 -3.48 -5.13 -6.09
C ALA A 131 -4.28 -6.42 -6.33
N ARG A 132 -3.66 -7.41 -6.99
CA ARG A 132 -4.16 -8.79 -7.06
C ARG A 132 -3.51 -9.65 -5.98
N VAL A 133 -2.23 -9.39 -5.70
CA VAL A 133 -1.44 -10.18 -4.77
C VAL A 133 -1.30 -9.44 -3.45
N ARG A 134 -1.52 -10.15 -2.34
CA ARG A 134 -1.44 -9.57 -1.00
C ARG A 134 -0.89 -10.54 0.03
N TYR A 135 -0.36 -9.99 1.12
CA TYR A 135 0.06 -10.78 2.27
C TYR A 135 -1.11 -11.05 3.22
N ASP A 136 -1.48 -12.31 3.40
CA ASP A 136 -2.47 -12.72 4.39
C ASP A 136 -1.80 -12.83 5.75
N TRP A 137 -1.94 -11.81 6.60
CA TRP A 137 -1.36 -11.80 7.95
C TRP A 137 -1.83 -12.93 8.86
N CYS A 138 -3.04 -13.46 8.64
CA CYS A 138 -3.65 -14.46 9.51
C CYS A 138 -2.94 -15.81 9.34
N ARG A 139 -2.64 -16.14 8.08
CA ARG A 139 -1.93 -17.37 7.69
C ARG A 139 -0.43 -17.13 7.49
N GLY A 140 -0.02 -15.87 7.39
CA GLY A 140 1.27 -15.33 6.94
C GLY A 140 1.87 -16.06 5.78
N ARG A 141 1.09 -16.08 4.71
CA ARG A 141 1.48 -16.50 3.38
C ARG A 141 0.99 -15.45 2.40
N ILE A 142 1.58 -15.45 1.21
CA ILE A 142 1.10 -14.61 0.12
C ILE A 142 -0.08 -15.32 -0.55
N VAL A 143 -1.13 -14.56 -0.85
CA VAL A 143 -2.34 -15.02 -1.52
C VAL A 143 -2.61 -14.14 -2.75
N ALA A 144 -3.36 -14.66 -3.70
CA ALA A 144 -3.87 -13.90 -4.83
C ALA A 144 -5.40 -13.86 -4.80
N ASP A 145 -5.96 -12.76 -5.27
CA ASP A 145 -7.39 -12.71 -5.59
C ASP A 145 -7.64 -13.51 -6.90
N GLU A 146 -8.84 -14.11 -6.99
CA GLU A 146 -9.25 -14.99 -8.10
C GLU A 146 -9.20 -14.26 -9.45
N VAL A 147 -9.64 -13.00 -9.47
CA VAL A 147 -9.71 -12.18 -10.68
C VAL A 147 -8.38 -11.44 -10.89
N PRO A 148 -7.71 -11.63 -12.04
CA PRO A 148 -6.50 -10.87 -12.34
C PRO A 148 -6.83 -9.40 -12.59
N LEU A 149 -5.87 -8.51 -12.32
CA LEU A 149 -6.00 -7.10 -12.71
C LEU A 149 -6.20 -6.99 -14.21
N ASP A 150 -7.18 -6.20 -14.61
CA ASP A 150 -7.35 -5.88 -16.02
C ASP A 150 -6.28 -4.85 -16.47
N TYR A 151 -6.13 -4.67 -17.78
CA TYR A 151 -5.15 -3.71 -18.29
C TYR A 151 -5.42 -2.26 -17.86
N ALA A 152 -6.68 -1.89 -17.58
CA ALA A 152 -7.02 -0.54 -17.14
C ALA A 152 -6.60 -0.30 -15.69
N GLU A 153 -6.73 -1.30 -14.82
CA GLU A 153 -6.24 -1.26 -13.44
C GLU A 153 -4.70 -1.20 -13.39
N VAL A 154 -4.02 -1.99 -14.23
CA VAL A 154 -2.56 -1.88 -14.38
C VAL A 154 -2.15 -0.51 -14.91
N PHE A 155 -2.92 0.08 -15.82
CA PHE A 155 -2.65 1.43 -16.33
C PHE A 155 -2.92 2.52 -15.28
N GLU A 156 -3.97 2.37 -14.47
CA GLU A 156 -4.27 3.26 -13.33
C GLU A 156 -3.10 3.25 -12.33
N ASN A 157 -2.55 2.07 -12.03
CA ASN A 157 -1.33 1.96 -11.21
C ASN A 157 -0.17 2.77 -11.78
N LEU A 158 0.08 2.69 -13.10
CA LEU A 158 1.14 3.47 -13.75
C LEU A 158 0.92 4.99 -13.60
N LEU A 159 -0.34 5.46 -13.71
CA LEU A 159 -0.66 6.88 -13.52
C LEU A 159 -0.48 7.35 -12.08
N HIS A 160 -0.69 6.46 -11.11
CA HIS A 160 -0.40 6.68 -9.69
C HIS A 160 1.11 6.51 -9.36
N GLY A 161 1.95 6.23 -10.35
CA GLY A 161 3.40 6.10 -10.18
C GLY A 161 3.86 4.72 -9.70
N TYR A 162 2.98 3.71 -9.74
CA TYR A 162 3.33 2.33 -9.43
C TYR A 162 3.72 1.58 -10.70
N PRO A 163 4.96 1.08 -10.81
CA PRO A 163 5.31 0.22 -11.92
C PRO A 163 4.57 -1.14 -11.82
N PRO A 164 4.56 -1.93 -12.91
CA PRO A 164 4.04 -3.29 -12.87
C PRO A 164 4.71 -4.13 -11.76
N ASP A 165 4.00 -5.14 -11.25
CA ASP A 165 4.45 -6.04 -10.18
C ASP A 165 4.67 -5.37 -8.80
N THR A 166 4.22 -4.13 -8.60
CA THR A 166 4.34 -3.44 -7.29
C THR A 166 3.63 -4.19 -6.17
N ASP A 167 2.44 -4.74 -6.40
CA ASP A 167 1.70 -5.52 -5.41
C ASP A 167 2.42 -6.83 -5.05
N HIS A 168 3.06 -7.48 -6.03
CA HIS A 168 3.92 -8.64 -5.79
C HIS A 168 5.10 -8.28 -4.87
N ALA A 169 5.80 -7.17 -5.17
CA ALA A 169 6.91 -6.70 -4.36
C ALA A 169 6.48 -6.35 -2.94
N VAL A 170 5.37 -5.64 -2.76
CA VAL A 170 4.81 -5.30 -1.45
C VAL A 170 4.49 -6.58 -0.66
N ALA A 171 3.83 -7.55 -1.27
CA ALA A 171 3.49 -8.82 -0.61
C ALA A 171 4.75 -9.61 -0.20
N GLN A 172 5.79 -9.63 -1.04
CA GLN A 172 7.07 -10.28 -0.74
C GLN A 172 7.82 -9.58 0.40
N VAL A 173 7.89 -8.25 0.38
CA VAL A 173 8.52 -7.48 1.46
C VAL A 173 7.79 -7.78 2.77
N LEU A 174 6.46 -7.72 2.80
CA LEU A 174 5.68 -8.06 3.99
C LEU A 174 5.95 -9.50 4.46
N ALA A 175 5.95 -10.48 3.56
CA ALA A 175 6.20 -11.87 3.91
C ALA A 175 7.60 -12.10 4.49
N ARG A 176 8.62 -11.40 3.99
CA ARG A 176 10.00 -11.49 4.47
C ARG A 176 10.22 -10.77 5.80
N LEU A 177 9.47 -9.71 6.07
CA LEU A 177 9.58 -8.92 7.29
C LEU A 177 8.71 -9.45 8.44
N ASP A 178 7.64 -10.19 8.17
CA ASP A 178 6.78 -10.76 9.22
C ASP A 178 7.47 -11.83 10.07
N THR A 179 7.05 -11.97 11.33
CA THR A 179 7.49 -13.03 12.23
C THR A 179 6.30 -13.83 12.75
N ALA A 180 6.52 -15.09 13.11
CA ALA A 180 5.45 -15.97 13.59
C ALA A 180 4.91 -15.60 14.99
N ASP A 181 5.59 -14.72 15.72
CA ASP A 181 5.29 -14.40 17.13
C ASP A 181 3.88 -13.85 17.33
N MET A 182 3.38 -13.07 16.35
CA MET A 182 2.05 -12.48 16.39
C MET A 182 1.02 -13.29 15.61
N ARG A 183 1.35 -14.48 15.09
CA ARG A 183 0.49 -15.22 14.16
C ARG A 183 -0.85 -15.62 14.77
N LYS A 184 -0.86 -16.07 16.03
CA LYS A 184 -2.11 -16.41 16.75
C LYS A 184 -3.00 -15.18 16.95
N VAL A 185 -2.39 -14.05 17.30
CA VAL A 185 -3.08 -12.77 17.47
C VAL A 185 -3.65 -12.30 16.13
N ALA A 186 -2.85 -12.36 15.06
CA ALA A 186 -3.26 -12.03 13.70
C ALA A 186 -4.41 -12.92 13.20
N ALA A 187 -4.35 -14.23 13.44
CA ALA A 187 -5.40 -15.16 13.08
C ALA A 187 -6.73 -14.82 13.79
N TRP A 188 -6.70 -14.52 15.09
CA TRP A 188 -7.89 -14.08 15.81
C TRP A 188 -8.43 -12.76 15.25
N PHE A 189 -7.57 -11.73 15.11
CA PHE A 189 -7.99 -10.43 14.56
C PHE A 189 -8.43 -10.49 13.09
N GLY A 190 -8.06 -11.55 12.37
CA GLY A 190 -8.48 -11.83 11.00
C GLY A 190 -9.92 -12.31 10.84
N HIS A 191 -10.63 -12.59 11.94
CA HIS A 191 -12.04 -12.97 11.87
C HIS A 191 -12.91 -11.77 11.52
N THR A 192 -14.03 -12.04 10.85
CA THR A 192 -15.06 -11.04 10.52
C THR A 192 -15.64 -10.46 11.80
N TYR A 193 -15.74 -9.12 11.86
CA TYR A 193 -16.36 -8.41 12.97
C TYR A 193 -17.85 -8.74 13.06
N ALA A 194 -18.32 -8.90 14.30
CA ALA A 194 -19.72 -9.06 14.62
C ALA A 194 -20.11 -8.18 15.81
N ASP A 195 -21.31 -7.61 15.77
CA ASP A 195 -21.82 -6.80 16.87
C ASP A 195 -22.51 -7.66 17.95
N LEU A 196 -23.05 -6.98 18.97
CA LEU A 196 -23.76 -7.63 20.09
C LEU A 196 -25.11 -8.22 19.66
N ASP A 197 -25.67 -7.78 18.54
CA ASP A 197 -26.93 -8.27 17.99
C ASP A 197 -26.70 -9.44 17.00
N ALA A 198 -25.47 -9.95 16.96
CA ALA A 198 -24.99 -11.02 16.10
C ALA A 198 -25.02 -10.75 14.59
N ASN A 199 -25.10 -9.48 14.18
CA ASN A 199 -24.87 -9.10 12.79
C ASN A 199 -23.38 -9.25 12.47
N THR A 200 -23.04 -9.94 11.38
CA THR A 200 -21.67 -10.04 10.86
C THR A 200 -21.50 -9.14 9.65
N TYR A 201 -20.29 -8.58 9.50
CA TYR A 201 -19.97 -7.56 8.50
C TYR A 201 -18.84 -8.05 7.57
N PRO A 202 -19.13 -8.86 6.54
CA PRO A 202 -18.12 -9.49 5.69
C PRO A 202 -17.16 -8.49 5.04
N GLY A 203 -15.87 -8.66 5.30
CA GLY A 203 -14.82 -7.75 4.81
C GLY A 203 -14.44 -6.65 5.80
N ILE A 204 -15.13 -6.53 6.93
CA ILE A 204 -14.67 -5.79 8.10
C ILE A 204 -14.17 -6.81 9.11
N THR A 205 -12.88 -6.81 9.39
CA THR A 205 -12.29 -7.74 10.36
C THR A 205 -12.32 -7.16 11.78
N LEU A 206 -12.11 -8.02 12.78
CA LEU A 206 -11.84 -7.58 14.15
C LEU A 206 -10.63 -6.63 14.18
N TYR A 207 -9.60 -6.85 13.36
CA TYR A 207 -8.49 -5.92 13.23
C TYR A 207 -8.96 -4.52 12.85
N ASP A 208 -9.80 -4.39 11.82
CA ASP A 208 -10.28 -3.09 11.32
C ASP A 208 -11.12 -2.36 12.38
N ALA A 209 -12.01 -3.09 13.06
CA ALA A 209 -12.80 -2.55 14.16
C ALA A 209 -11.90 -1.99 15.27
N TRP A 210 -10.91 -2.76 15.72
CA TRP A 210 -9.98 -2.32 16.78
C TRP A 210 -8.99 -1.25 16.32
N TYR A 211 -8.64 -1.23 15.03
CA TYR A 211 -7.75 -0.24 14.44
C TYR A 211 -8.36 1.16 14.40
N SER A 212 -9.68 1.24 14.16
CA SER A 212 -10.44 2.50 14.00
C SER A 212 -10.33 3.46 15.20
N GLY A 213 -9.97 2.95 16.38
CA GLY A 213 -9.95 3.74 17.62
C GLY A 213 -11.34 3.93 18.25
N GLU A 214 -12.39 3.41 17.61
CA GLU A 214 -13.75 3.41 18.12
C GLU A 214 -13.92 2.50 19.34
N GLN A 215 -14.97 2.74 20.11
CA GLN A 215 -15.39 1.80 21.14
C GLN A 215 -15.98 0.54 20.49
N VAL A 216 -15.16 -0.49 20.36
CA VAL A 216 -15.56 -1.81 19.88
C VAL A 216 -16.21 -2.59 21.02
N LYS A 217 -17.43 -3.06 20.80
CA LYS A 217 -18.07 -4.06 21.66
C LYS A 217 -17.79 -5.43 21.05
N VAL A 218 -17.06 -6.27 21.77
CA VAL A 218 -16.74 -7.64 21.35
C VAL A 218 -17.66 -8.58 22.11
N PRO A 219 -18.56 -9.33 21.45
CA PRO A 219 -19.42 -10.28 22.15
C PRO A 219 -18.61 -11.47 22.71
N ASP A 220 -19.16 -12.18 23.69
CA ASP A 220 -18.46 -13.30 24.35
C ASP A 220 -18.05 -14.41 23.38
N VAL A 221 -18.87 -14.66 22.35
CA VAL A 221 -18.57 -15.59 21.25
C VAL A 221 -17.27 -15.26 20.51
N ASP A 222 -16.82 -14.00 20.53
CA ASP A 222 -15.54 -13.59 19.93
C ASP A 222 -14.44 -13.48 21.01
N ALA A 223 -14.77 -12.99 22.21
CA ALA A 223 -13.82 -12.80 23.30
C ALA A 223 -13.31 -14.11 23.91
N VAL A 224 -14.18 -15.10 24.15
CA VAL A 224 -13.81 -16.41 24.71
C VAL A 224 -12.78 -17.15 23.83
N PRO A 225 -12.93 -17.22 22.49
CA PRO A 225 -11.89 -17.79 21.63
C PRO A 225 -10.52 -17.13 21.82
N PHE A 226 -10.45 -15.82 22.06
CA PHE A 226 -9.17 -15.15 22.31
C PHE A 226 -8.48 -15.73 23.56
N ALA A 227 -9.24 -15.90 24.65
CA ALA A 227 -8.72 -16.48 25.87
C ALA A 227 -8.14 -17.88 25.62
N HIS A 228 -8.87 -18.71 24.87
CA HIS A 228 -8.48 -20.10 24.62
C HIS A 228 -7.30 -20.21 23.63
N GLU A 229 -7.43 -19.57 22.46
CA GLU A 229 -6.53 -19.78 21.34
C GLU A 229 -5.27 -18.92 21.41
N VAL A 230 -5.38 -17.70 21.95
CA VAL A 230 -4.27 -16.74 22.05
C VAL A 230 -3.61 -16.81 23.42
N LEU A 231 -4.39 -16.77 24.51
CA LEU A 231 -3.84 -16.75 25.88
C LEU A 231 -3.63 -18.15 26.49
N GLY A 232 -4.18 -19.20 25.88
CA GLY A 232 -4.13 -20.56 26.43
C GLY A 232 -4.98 -20.77 27.70
N GLN A 233 -5.90 -19.85 27.99
CA GLN A 233 -6.78 -19.87 29.16
C GLN A 233 -8.09 -20.60 28.85
N THR A 234 -8.11 -21.91 29.08
CA THR A 234 -9.25 -22.78 28.72
C THR A 234 -10.43 -22.74 29.69
N LYS A 235 -10.28 -22.10 30.87
CA LYS A 235 -11.30 -22.05 31.93
C LYS A 235 -12.33 -20.93 31.77
N LEU A 236 -12.11 -19.99 30.85
CA LEU A 236 -13.03 -18.88 30.61
C LEU A 236 -14.13 -19.33 29.66
N HIS A 237 -15.39 -19.18 30.05
CA HIS A 237 -16.56 -19.57 29.26
C HIS A 237 -17.64 -18.49 29.33
N SER A 238 -18.48 -18.42 28.31
CA SER A 238 -19.67 -17.57 28.29
C SER A 238 -20.73 -18.09 29.28
N PRO A 239 -21.50 -17.22 29.97
CA PRO A 239 -21.43 -15.76 29.93
C PRO A 239 -20.28 -15.20 30.78
N LEU A 240 -19.54 -14.25 30.23
CA LEU A 240 -18.47 -13.54 30.93
C LEU A 240 -19.05 -12.39 31.75
N SER A 241 -18.61 -12.28 33.01
CA SER A 241 -19.02 -11.19 33.91
C SER A 241 -17.92 -10.81 34.89
N GLY A 242 -18.03 -9.60 35.44
CA GLY A 242 -17.13 -9.07 36.48
C GLY A 242 -15.66 -9.04 36.06
N LYS A 243 -14.77 -9.20 37.05
CA LYS A 243 -13.33 -9.08 36.89
C LYS A 243 -12.71 -9.96 35.78
N PRO A 244 -13.08 -11.26 35.62
CA PRO A 244 -12.53 -12.07 34.53
C PRO A 244 -12.81 -11.50 33.13
N ARG A 245 -13.99 -10.90 32.93
CA ARG A 245 -14.34 -10.24 31.67
C ARG A 245 -13.46 -9.01 31.45
N ASP A 246 -13.34 -8.16 32.46
CA ASP A 246 -12.57 -6.92 32.37
C ASP A 246 -11.09 -7.20 32.08
N ASP A 247 -10.51 -8.19 32.76
CA ASP A 247 -9.14 -8.63 32.57
C ASP A 247 -8.92 -9.18 31.13
N LEU A 248 -9.87 -9.97 30.60
CA LEU A 248 -9.81 -10.49 29.24
C LEU A 248 -9.88 -9.37 28.18
N TYR A 249 -10.79 -8.41 28.35
CA TYR A 249 -10.92 -7.29 27.42
C TYR A 249 -9.69 -6.37 27.46
N ALA A 250 -9.09 -6.20 28.64
CA ALA A 250 -7.81 -5.50 28.77
C ALA A 250 -6.68 -6.23 28.03
N ALA A 251 -6.64 -7.58 28.11
CA ALA A 251 -5.67 -8.38 27.37
C ALA A 251 -5.87 -8.29 25.85
N ILE A 252 -7.11 -8.35 25.34
CA ILE A 252 -7.42 -8.16 23.92
C ILE A 252 -6.96 -6.78 23.45
N ARG A 253 -7.27 -5.71 24.22
CA ARG A 253 -6.85 -4.34 23.89
C ARG A 253 -5.32 -4.23 23.82
N LYS A 254 -4.60 -4.81 24.78
CA LYS A 254 -3.13 -4.82 24.76
C LYS A 254 -2.61 -5.54 23.51
N ALA A 255 -3.14 -6.72 23.20
CA ALA A 255 -2.75 -7.48 22.02
C ALA A 255 -3.07 -6.74 20.71
N ALA A 256 -4.19 -6.01 20.65
CA ALA A 256 -4.53 -5.16 19.51
C ALA A 256 -3.47 -4.09 19.27
N LEU A 257 -3.03 -3.41 20.34
CA LEU A 257 -1.99 -2.37 20.25
C LEU A 257 -0.63 -2.96 19.84
N ASP A 258 -0.23 -4.07 20.44
CA ASP A 258 1.03 -4.75 20.13
C ASP A 258 1.04 -5.26 18.68
N TYR A 259 -0.04 -5.89 18.25
CA TYR A 259 -0.19 -6.38 16.87
C TYR A 259 -0.29 -5.23 15.86
N ARG A 260 -0.99 -4.14 16.19
CA ARG A 260 -1.04 -2.93 15.36
C ARG A 260 0.37 -2.40 15.13
N ARG A 261 1.16 -2.19 16.19
CA ARG A 261 2.57 -1.75 16.09
C ARG A 261 3.42 -2.70 15.24
N HIS A 262 3.25 -4.02 15.42
CA HIS A 262 3.94 -5.05 14.65
C HIS A 262 3.64 -4.94 13.15
N ARG A 263 2.36 -4.92 12.80
CA ARG A 263 1.88 -4.90 11.41
C ARG A 263 2.25 -3.60 10.72
N THR A 264 1.96 -2.45 11.32
CA THR A 264 2.07 -1.15 10.65
C THR A 264 3.52 -0.71 10.42
N LEU A 265 4.46 -1.16 11.26
CA LEU A 265 5.89 -0.97 11.04
C LEU A 265 6.35 -1.66 9.74
N ARG A 266 5.88 -2.88 9.51
CA ARG A 266 6.19 -3.68 8.31
C ARG A 266 5.46 -3.15 7.08
N GLU A 267 4.21 -2.71 7.24
CA GLU A 267 3.47 -2.01 6.20
C GLU A 267 4.19 -0.72 5.78
N ALA A 268 4.73 0.07 6.73
CA ALA A 268 5.53 1.25 6.40
C ALA A 268 6.84 0.91 5.69
N ALA A 269 7.53 -0.18 6.08
CA ALA A 269 8.71 -0.67 5.37
C ALA A 269 8.38 -1.07 3.92
N ALA A 270 7.32 -1.84 3.73
CA ALA A 270 6.87 -2.25 2.39
C ALA A 270 6.45 -1.04 1.53
N ALA A 271 5.76 -0.07 2.12
CA ALA A 271 5.39 1.17 1.44
C ALA A 271 6.62 1.98 1.00
N ALA A 272 7.58 2.16 1.90
CA ALA A 272 8.82 2.88 1.66
C ALA A 272 9.71 2.22 0.59
N PHE A 273 9.58 0.90 0.41
CA PHE A 273 10.31 0.17 -0.61
C PHE A 273 9.91 0.61 -2.03
N VAL A 274 8.64 0.95 -2.23
CA VAL A 274 8.06 1.23 -3.56
C VAL A 274 7.69 2.71 -3.78
N ARG A 275 7.54 3.51 -2.72
CA ARG A 275 7.06 4.89 -2.82
C ARG A 275 7.70 5.85 -1.82
N VAL A 276 7.76 7.12 -2.21
CA VAL A 276 8.29 8.20 -1.35
C VAL A 276 7.23 8.66 -0.37
N GLU A 277 6.04 8.99 -0.89
CA GLU A 277 4.89 9.46 -0.12
C GLU A 277 3.72 8.51 -0.36
N PRO A 278 3.70 7.35 0.33
CA PRO A 278 2.66 6.36 0.13
C PRO A 278 1.31 6.82 0.70
N SER A 279 0.22 6.49 0.00
CA SER A 279 -1.15 6.61 0.52
C SER A 279 -1.36 5.59 1.65
N MET A 280 -1.23 6.02 2.90
CA MET A 280 -1.42 5.19 4.09
C MET A 280 -1.79 6.05 5.30
N ASP A 281 -2.07 5.43 6.44
CA ASP A 281 -2.35 6.14 7.69
C ASP A 281 -1.22 7.10 8.07
N ALA A 282 -1.58 8.36 8.35
CA ALA A 282 -0.63 9.45 8.59
C ALA A 282 0.29 9.20 9.80
N MET A 283 -0.16 8.47 10.81
CA MET A 283 0.68 8.14 11.97
C MET A 283 1.85 7.24 11.55
N TYR A 284 1.63 6.36 10.57
CA TYR A 284 2.63 5.40 10.09
C TYR A 284 3.39 5.87 8.86
N ALA A 285 2.81 6.75 8.04
CA ALA A 285 3.53 7.43 6.97
C ALA A 285 4.79 8.14 7.50
N ARG A 286 4.77 8.61 8.76
CA ARG A 286 5.93 9.20 9.43
C ARG A 286 7.12 8.25 9.55
N LEU A 287 6.92 6.93 9.49
CA LEU A 287 7.97 5.92 9.55
C LEU A 287 8.73 5.75 8.23
N VAL A 288 8.11 6.10 7.10
CA VAL A 288 8.64 5.88 5.75
C VAL A 288 10.05 6.45 5.53
N PRO A 289 10.37 7.70 5.96
CA PRO A 289 11.73 8.24 5.83
C PRO A 289 12.82 7.42 6.50
N ARG A 290 12.49 6.70 7.59
CA ARG A 290 13.45 5.82 8.29
C ARG A 290 13.84 4.66 7.38
N PHE A 291 12.88 4.09 6.66
CA PHE A 291 13.12 2.98 5.75
C PHE A 291 13.83 3.41 4.46
N HIS A 292 13.67 4.66 4.02
CA HIS A 292 14.49 5.21 2.92
C HIS A 292 15.97 5.30 3.26
N VAL A 293 16.33 5.29 4.56
CA VAL A 293 17.72 5.14 5.02
C VAL A 293 18.09 3.67 5.17
N LEU A 294 17.28 2.91 5.91
CA LEU A 294 17.61 1.54 6.27
C LEU A 294 17.79 0.62 5.06
N PHE A 295 16.97 0.75 4.01
CA PHE A 295 17.12 -0.11 2.83
C PHE A 295 18.49 0.09 2.15
N PRO A 296 18.91 1.30 1.75
CA PRO A 296 20.25 1.53 1.24
C PRO A 296 21.39 1.10 2.18
N GLU A 297 21.29 1.38 3.49
CA GLU A 297 22.31 0.99 4.49
C GLU A 297 22.53 -0.52 4.57
N HIS A 298 21.52 -1.30 4.19
CA HIS A 298 21.55 -2.74 4.17
C HIS A 298 21.48 -3.32 2.75
N GLU A 299 21.85 -2.54 1.73
CA GLU A 299 21.91 -2.98 0.32
C GLU A 299 20.57 -3.60 -0.16
N ASP A 300 19.44 -3.02 0.27
CA ASP A 300 18.08 -3.51 0.03
C ASP A 300 17.82 -4.97 0.53
N SER A 301 18.66 -5.49 1.44
CA SER A 301 18.51 -6.83 2.01
C SER A 301 17.31 -6.96 2.94
N LEU A 302 16.24 -7.58 2.44
CA LEU A 302 15.02 -7.83 3.23
C LEU A 302 15.30 -8.67 4.48
N GLU A 303 16.27 -9.57 4.45
CA GLU A 303 16.66 -10.38 5.61
C GLU A 303 17.34 -9.54 6.69
N ALA A 304 18.23 -8.61 6.30
CA ALA A 304 18.87 -7.71 7.25
C ALA A 304 17.83 -6.79 7.91
N ILE A 305 16.89 -6.25 7.13
CA ILE A 305 15.79 -5.44 7.66
C ILE A 305 14.88 -6.27 8.58
N ALA A 306 14.54 -7.52 8.22
CA ALA A 306 13.73 -8.38 9.07
C ALA A 306 14.40 -8.64 10.43
N LYS A 307 15.70 -8.95 10.43
CA LYS A 307 16.51 -9.13 11.66
C LYS A 307 16.52 -7.87 12.51
N LEU A 308 16.67 -6.71 11.88
CA LEU A 308 16.64 -5.41 12.54
C LEU A 308 15.28 -5.18 13.24
N LEU A 309 14.17 -5.41 12.53
CA LEU A 309 12.81 -5.21 13.06
C LEU A 309 12.42 -6.23 14.15
N ALA A 310 13.10 -7.36 14.22
CA ALA A 310 12.88 -8.39 15.24
C ALA A 310 13.63 -8.12 16.56
N ARG A 311 14.48 -7.08 16.64
CA ARG A 311 15.24 -6.77 17.85
C ARG A 311 14.35 -6.28 18.99
N ALA A 312 14.73 -6.64 20.23
CA ALA A 312 14.02 -6.24 21.44
C ALA A 312 14.16 -4.74 21.77
N ASP A 313 15.25 -4.10 21.36
CA ASP A 313 15.56 -2.67 21.58
C ASP A 313 15.01 -1.76 20.46
N ARG A 314 13.92 -2.19 19.80
CA ARG A 314 13.31 -1.51 18.66
C ARG A 314 13.09 -0.02 18.88
N ASP A 315 12.54 0.37 20.03
CA ASP A 315 12.19 1.77 20.27
C ASP A 315 13.45 2.66 20.31
N SER A 316 14.53 2.19 20.93
CA SER A 316 15.82 2.86 20.91
C SER A 316 16.45 2.92 19.51
N MET A 317 16.28 1.86 18.71
CA MET A 317 16.71 1.88 17.31
C MET A 317 15.94 2.91 16.49
N ILE A 318 14.62 3.00 16.66
CA ILE A 318 13.79 4.00 15.96
C ILE A 318 14.20 5.42 16.35
N GLU A 319 14.46 5.67 17.64
CA GLU A 319 14.97 6.96 18.14
C GLU A 319 16.34 7.31 17.55
N ASP A 320 17.24 6.33 17.42
CA ASP A 320 18.55 6.56 16.82
C ASP A 320 18.44 6.96 15.34
N ILE A 321 17.63 6.23 14.58
CA ILE A 321 17.37 6.53 13.17
C ILE A 321 16.73 7.91 13.04
N ASP A 322 15.83 8.31 13.94
CA ASP A 322 15.21 9.63 13.91
C ASP A 322 16.23 10.78 14.04
N ARG A 323 17.20 10.63 14.94
CA ARG A 323 18.28 11.63 15.07
C ARG A 323 19.08 11.73 13.78
N ARG A 324 19.44 10.58 13.19
CA ARG A 324 20.23 10.52 11.95
C ARG A 324 19.45 11.06 10.74
N VAL A 325 18.16 10.72 10.62
CA VAL A 325 17.29 11.15 9.50
C VAL A 325 16.91 12.64 9.57
N THR A 326 17.19 13.33 10.67
CA THR A 326 16.92 14.78 10.80
C THR A 326 18.17 15.64 10.68
N ASP A 327 19.35 15.06 10.91
CA ASP A 327 20.63 15.74 10.75
C ASP A 327 21.03 15.82 9.27
N ARG A 328 20.92 17.03 8.70
CA ARG A 328 21.19 17.30 7.28
C ARG A 328 22.65 17.08 6.87
N GLU A 329 23.57 17.03 7.82
CA GLU A 329 24.99 16.80 7.57
C GLU A 329 25.35 15.31 7.66
N SER A 330 24.41 14.47 8.12
CA SER A 330 24.65 13.03 8.27
C SER A 330 24.63 12.29 6.93
N GLU A 331 25.38 11.18 6.88
CA GLU A 331 25.33 10.23 5.75
C GLU A 331 23.91 9.68 5.53
N ALA A 332 23.18 9.40 6.62
CA ALA A 332 21.80 8.92 6.58
C ALA A 332 20.86 9.88 5.84
N TRP A 333 21.02 11.19 6.05
CA TRP A 333 20.25 12.19 5.30
C TRP A 333 20.53 12.13 3.80
N GLY A 334 21.80 11.96 3.41
CA GLY A 334 22.21 11.75 2.02
C GLY A 334 21.59 10.50 1.40
N LEU A 335 21.63 9.37 2.11
CA LEU A 335 21.02 8.10 1.67
C LEU A 335 19.52 8.23 1.47
N ARG A 336 18.83 8.88 2.41
CA ARG A 336 17.40 9.17 2.31
C ARG A 336 17.09 9.96 1.04
N LEU A 337 17.75 11.11 0.84
CA LEU A 337 17.47 11.97 -0.32
C LEU A 337 17.77 11.26 -1.64
N ALA A 338 18.84 10.45 -1.70
CA ALA A 338 19.15 9.65 -2.88
C ALA A 338 18.04 8.64 -3.19
N ARG A 339 17.53 7.94 -2.17
CA ARG A 339 16.42 6.99 -2.32
C ARG A 339 15.10 7.68 -2.68
N GLU A 340 14.79 8.81 -2.05
CA GLU A 340 13.60 9.60 -2.40
C GLU A 340 13.65 10.06 -3.85
N LYS A 341 14.81 10.60 -4.30
CA LYS A 341 15.01 11.02 -5.68
C LYS A 341 14.79 9.87 -6.66
N GLU A 342 15.43 8.72 -6.43
CA GLU A 342 15.31 7.54 -7.28
C GLU A 342 13.85 7.06 -7.41
N LEU A 343 13.11 7.01 -6.30
CA LEU A 343 11.72 6.59 -6.29
C LEU A 343 10.78 7.61 -6.97
N ARG A 344 11.05 8.92 -6.85
CA ARG A 344 10.31 9.96 -7.60
C ARG A 344 10.58 9.85 -9.10
N GLU A 345 11.83 9.68 -9.51
CA GLU A 345 12.19 9.49 -10.92
C GLU A 345 11.48 8.26 -11.51
N MET A 346 11.37 7.16 -10.75
CA MET A 346 10.59 5.99 -11.15
C MET A 346 9.09 6.31 -11.30
N GLN A 347 8.48 7.00 -10.32
CA GLN A 347 7.06 7.37 -10.36
C GLN A 347 6.74 8.28 -11.54
N ASP A 348 7.57 9.30 -11.76
CA ASP A 348 7.46 10.23 -12.87
C ASP A 348 7.63 9.50 -14.21
N ALA A 349 8.56 8.55 -14.29
CA ALA A 349 8.74 7.70 -15.47
C ALA A 349 7.52 6.82 -15.75
N CYS A 350 6.91 6.20 -14.73
CA CYS A 350 5.70 5.39 -14.90
C CYS A 350 4.58 6.21 -15.56
N ARG A 351 4.30 7.39 -14.99
CA ARG A 351 3.25 8.28 -15.49
C ARG A 351 3.57 8.83 -16.88
N ARG A 352 4.78 9.35 -17.07
CA ARG A 352 5.23 9.93 -18.34
C ARG A 352 5.17 8.90 -19.47
N PHE A 353 5.73 7.72 -19.27
CA PHE A 353 5.73 6.67 -20.30
C PHE A 353 4.31 6.18 -20.60
N ALA A 354 3.46 6.04 -19.59
CA ALA A 354 2.06 5.66 -19.80
C ALA A 354 1.32 6.67 -20.71
N ILE A 355 1.51 7.97 -20.48
CA ILE A 355 0.90 9.03 -21.30
C ILE A 355 1.50 9.07 -22.71
N GLU A 356 2.82 8.99 -22.83
CA GLU A 356 3.52 8.99 -24.13
C GLU A 356 3.11 7.79 -25.00
N GLU A 357 3.09 6.58 -24.44
CA GLU A 357 2.71 5.37 -25.19
C GLU A 357 1.23 5.37 -25.57
N LEU A 358 0.35 5.94 -24.73
CA LEU A 358 -1.06 6.14 -25.07
C LEU A 358 -1.24 7.16 -26.21
N ALA A 359 -0.38 8.18 -26.28
CA ALA A 359 -0.43 9.21 -27.31
C ALA A 359 -0.23 8.64 -28.72
N VAL A 360 0.56 7.57 -28.86
CA VAL A 360 0.80 6.86 -30.14
C VAL A 360 -0.48 6.32 -30.77
N PHE A 361 -1.51 6.05 -29.97
CA PHE A 361 -2.80 5.52 -30.43
C PHE A 361 -3.89 6.60 -30.55
N ALA A 362 -3.54 7.90 -30.55
CA ALA A 362 -4.50 8.95 -30.85
C ALA A 362 -5.03 8.78 -32.29
N PRO A 363 -6.35 8.92 -32.55
CA PRO A 363 -6.79 9.22 -33.89
C PRO A 363 -6.14 10.55 -34.32
N GLN A 364 -5.39 10.51 -35.42
CA GLN A 364 -4.80 11.71 -36.03
C GLN A 364 -5.86 12.65 -36.58
#